data_AF-A0A959XP95-F1
#
_entry.id   AF-A0A959XP95-F1
#
_cell.length_a   1.000
_cell.length_b   1.000
_cell.length_c   1.000
_cell.angle_alpha   90.00
_cell.angle_beta   90.00
_cell.angle_gamma   90.00
#
_symmetry.space_group_name_H-M   'P 1'
#
loop_
_entity.id
_entity.type
_entity.pdbx_description
1 polymer ?
#
loop_
_entity_poly.entity_id
_entity_poly.type
_entity_poly.pdbx_seq_one_letter_code
_entity_poly.pdbx_strand_id
1 'polypeptide(L)' 'GLEGVEEYRSAGLYRYTYGNATSLADARALQQECRDKGFDGAFIVAYQGTERIDLQEALKLAQGH' A
#
# COMPACT_ATOMS: atom_id res chain seq x y z
N GLY A 1 13.97 6.97 -10.11
CA GLY A 1 13.66 6.30 -8.82
C GLY A 1 12.21 6.57 -8.47
N LEU A 2 11.65 5.87 -7.47
CA LEU A 2 10.35 6.24 -6.87
C LEU A 2 10.60 7.40 -5.90
N GLU A 3 9.88 8.52 -6.04
CA GLU A 3 10.01 9.73 -5.21
C GLU A 3 8.86 9.80 -4.19
N GLY A 4 9.17 9.93 -2.90
CA GLY A 4 8.14 9.95 -1.83
C GLY A 4 7.90 8.58 -1.17
N VAL A 5 8.92 7.74 -1.12
CA VAL A 5 8.87 6.46 -0.41
C VAL A 5 8.99 6.70 1.09
N GLU A 6 8.04 6.19 1.86
CA GLU A 6 8.09 6.19 3.32
C GLU A 6 8.84 4.94 3.79
N GLU A 7 9.89 5.13 4.59
CA GLU A 7 10.61 4.04 5.25
C GLU A 7 10.14 3.92 6.70
N TYR A 8 9.78 2.71 7.11
CA TYR A 8 9.58 2.42 8.53
C TYR A 8 10.13 1.04 8.90
N ARG A 9 10.56 0.93 10.16
CA ARG A 9 11.12 -0.31 10.70
C ARG A 9 10.03 -1.07 11.44
N SER A 10 9.77 -2.31 11.02
CA SER A 10 8.76 -3.16 11.65
C SER A 10 9.28 -4.58 11.76
N ALA A 11 9.24 -5.15 12.97
CA ALA A 11 9.73 -6.49 13.29
C ALA A 11 11.19 -6.74 12.86
N GLY A 12 12.06 -5.73 13.00
CA GLY A 12 13.48 -5.83 12.64
C GLY A 12 13.78 -5.70 11.14
N LEU A 13 12.75 -5.62 10.30
CA LEU A 13 12.86 -5.45 8.84
C LEU A 13 12.63 -4.00 8.45
N TYR A 14 13.36 -3.54 7.43
CA TYR A 14 13.10 -2.26 6.76
C TYR A 14 11.96 -2.45 5.78
N ARG A 15 10.90 -1.66 5.92
CA ARG A 15 9.76 -1.65 5.00
C ARG A 15 9.72 -0.30 4.30
N TYR A 16 9.52 -0.37 2.99
CA TYR A 16 9.38 0.79 2.11
C TYR A 16 7.95 0.77 1.57
N THR A 17 7.19 1.81 1.85
CA THR A 17 5.83 2.01 1.31
C THR A 17 5.83 3.21 0.39
N TYR A 18 5.09 3.10 -0.71
CA TYR A 18 5.05 4.13 -1.74
C TYR A 18 3.61 4.54 -2.02
N GLY A 19 3.33 5.82 -1.79
CA GLY A 19 2.02 6.42 -2.00
C GLY A 19 1.00 6.08 -0.91
N ASN A 20 -0.01 6.95 -0.78
CA ASN A 20 -1.20 6.73 0.03
C ASN A 20 -2.42 6.77 -0.91
N ALA A 21 -3.26 5.73 -0.83
CA ALA A 21 -4.45 5.64 -1.66
C ALA A 21 -5.66 5.37 -0.76
N THR A 22 -6.69 6.20 -0.90
CA THR A 22 -7.98 6.05 -0.22
C THR A 22 -8.92 5.10 -0.97
N SER A 23 -8.60 4.76 -2.21
CA SER A 23 -9.37 3.85 -3.06
C SER A 23 -8.52 2.70 -3.58
N LEU A 24 -9.15 1.53 -3.74
CA LEU A 24 -8.49 0.35 -4.30
C LEU A 24 -7.98 0.59 -5.73
N ALA A 25 -8.70 1.40 -6.51
CA ALA A 25 -8.32 1.72 -7.89
C ALA A 25 -6.96 2.43 -7.93
N ASP A 26 -6.78 3.48 -7.13
CA ASP A 26 -5.50 4.19 -6.99
C ASP A 26 -4.40 3.29 -6.42
N ALA A 27 -4.72 2.48 -5.40
CA ALA A 27 -3.75 1.53 -4.84
C ALA A 27 -3.28 0.50 -5.87
N ARG A 28 -4.17 0.05 -6.77
CA ARG A 28 -3.82 -0.83 -7.89
C ARG A 28 -3.00 -0.12 -8.96
N ALA A 29 -3.27 1.15 -9.24
CA ALA A 29 -2.46 1.94 -10.16
C ALA A 29 -1.01 2.09 -9.63
N LEU A 30 -0.86 2.40 -8.34
CA LEU A 30 0.45 2.47 -7.68
C LEU A 30 1.17 1.11 -7.68
N GLN A 31 0.44 0.03 -7.39
CA GLN A 31 1.00 -1.33 -7.49
C GLN A 31 1.50 -1.63 -8.91
N GLN A 32 0.73 -1.24 -9.93
CA GLN A 32 1.11 -1.44 -11.32
C GLN A 32 2.34 -0.63 -11.68
N GLU A 33 2.45 0.62 -11.23
CA GLU A 33 3.65 1.44 -11.41
C GLU A 33 4.88 0.80 -10.75
N CYS A 34 4.75 0.29 -9.53
CA CYS A 34 5.84 -0.44 -8.87
C CYS A 34 6.26 -1.67 -9.68
N ARG A 35 5.31 -2.45 -10.19
CA ARG A 35 5.63 -3.62 -11.03
C ARG A 35 6.32 -3.22 -12.33
N ASP A 36 5.84 -2.16 -12.98
CA ASP A 36 6.44 -1.63 -14.22
C ASP A 36 7.90 -1.18 -14.02
N LYS A 37 8.20 -0.66 -12.82
CA LYS A 37 9.58 -0.31 -12.40
C LYS A 37 10.45 -1.51 -12.01
N GLY A 38 9.95 -2.75 -12.14
CA GLY A 38 10.69 -3.98 -11.86
C GLY A 38 10.44 -4.58 -10.48
N PHE A 39 9.47 -4.05 -9.71
CA PHE A 39 9.08 -4.59 -8.41
C PHE A 39 7.92 -5.59 -8.56
N ASP A 40 8.17 -6.73 -9.22
CA ASP A 40 7.16 -7.78 -9.46
C ASP A 40 6.50 -8.28 -8.17
N GLY A 41 7.27 -8.32 -7.07
CA GLY A 41 6.80 -8.69 -5.74
C GLY A 41 6.00 -7.63 -4.98
N ALA A 42 5.65 -6.49 -5.61
CA ALA A 42 4.88 -5.44 -4.94
C ALA A 42 3.43 -5.88 -4.65
N PHE A 43 3.01 -5.68 -3.41
CA PHE A 43 1.65 -5.97 -2.93
C PHE A 43 1.05 -4.78 -2.18
N ILE A 44 -0.28 -4.71 -2.19
CA ILE A 44 -1.04 -3.67 -1.49
C ILE A 44 -1.18 -4.06 -0.03
N VAL A 45 -0.92 -3.11 0.87
CA VAL A 45 -1.16 -3.24 2.30
C VAL A 45 -2.24 -2.24 2.71
N ALA A 46 -3.23 -2.70 3.48
CA ALA A 46 -4.29 -1.85 3.99
C ALA A 46 -4.08 -1.53 5.47
N TYR A 47 -4.32 -0.27 5.82
CA TYR A 47 -4.20 0.22 7.19
C TYR A 47 -5.49 0.94 7.59
N GLN A 48 -5.93 0.70 8.82
CA GLN A 48 -6.96 1.48 9.48
C GLN A 48 -6.31 2.17 10.68
N GLY A 49 -6.04 3.47 10.54
CA GLY A 49 -5.22 4.20 11.51
C GLY A 49 -3.80 3.65 11.53
N THR A 50 -3.38 3.12 12.67
CA THR A 50 -2.04 2.51 12.87
C THR A 50 -2.02 0.99 12.73
N GLU A 51 -3.18 0.35 12.60
CA GLU A 51 -3.29 -1.10 12.53
C GLU A 51 -3.42 -1.58 11.08
N ARG A 52 -2.69 -2.64 10.74
CA ARG A 52 -2.81 -3.28 9.43
C ARG A 52 -4.04 -4.18 9.45
N ILE A 53 -4.94 -3.96 8.50
CA ILE A 53 -6.15 -4.76 8.34
C ILE A 53 -6.11 -5.58 7.05
N ASP A 54 -7.04 -6.53 6.93
CA ASP A 54 -7.19 -7.28 5.70
C ASP A 54 -7.68 -6.39 4.56
N LEU A 55 -7.23 -6.65 3.33
CA LEU A 55 -7.62 -5.85 2.18
C LEU A 55 -9.13 -5.89 1.98
N GLN A 56 -9.77 -7.05 2.18
CA GLN A 56 -11.23 -7.15 2.03
C GLN A 56 -11.99 -6.29 3.06
N GLU A 57 -11.50 -6.22 4.29
CA GLU A 57 -12.08 -5.37 5.34
C GLU A 57 -11.91 -3.89 5.00
N ALA A 58 -10.74 -3.51 4.50
CA ALA A 58 -10.48 -2.13 4.06
C ALA A 58 -11.40 -1.70 2.92
N LEU A 59 -11.72 -2.62 2.00
CA LEU A 59 -12.65 -2.34 0.90
C LEU A 59 -14.07 -2.09 1.39
N LYS A 60 -14.54 -2.86 2.38
CA LYS A 60 -15.86 -2.64 2.99
C LYS A 60 -15.92 -1.26 3.65
N LEU A 61 -14.85 -0.86 4.35
CA LEU A 61 -14.75 0.45 4.98
C LEU A 61 -14.70 1.59 3.95
N ALA A 62 -13.94 1.42 2.87
CA ALA A 62 -13.81 2.42 1.81
C ALA A 62 -15.09 2.59 0.96
N GLN A 63 -15.88 1.53 0.79
CA GLN A 63 -17.16 1.57 0.07
C GLN A 63 -18.35 1.99 0.94
N GLY A 64 -18.16 2.11 2.25
CA GLY A 64 -19.22 2.31 3.25
C GLY A 64 -19.62 3.76 3.54
N HIS A 65 -19.42 4.71 2.62
CA HIS A 65 -19.82 6.11 2.77
C HIS A 65 -20.82 6.55 1.69
#